data_AF-A0A2A7AM31-F1
#
_entry.id   AF-A0A2A7AM31-F1
#
_cell.length_a   1.000
_cell.length_b   1.000
_cell.length_c   1.000
_cell.angle_alpha   90.00
_cell.angle_beta   90.00
_cell.angle_gamma   90.00
#
_symmetry.space_group_name_H-M   'P 1'
#
loop_
_entity.id
_entity.type
_entity.pdbx_description
1 polymer ?
#
loop_
_entity_poly.entity_id
_entity_poly.type
_entity_poly.pdbx_seq_one_letter_code
_entity_poly.pdbx_strand_id
1 'polypeptide(L)'
;MSEKEALLWVLGVLGSLCAAAITIDKVLDIIHKYIKKAKAPDDALNKRIDAIEKRLAAVETVSTQHAAALRRDMTRFDGIDEEMRLVLVGVQNLLDAQLSGNNREGMQKSKSDINNYLLKGVTNHGSNP
;
A
#
# COMPACT_ATOMS: atom_id res chain seq x y z
N MET A 1 -0.82 51.25 66.67
CA MET A 1 -0.05 51.25 65.41
C MET A 1 -0.28 52.61 64.78
N SER A 2 0.77 53.41 64.60
CA SER A 2 0.60 54.76 64.03
C SER A 2 0.34 54.68 62.53
N GLU A 3 -0.39 55.63 61.95
CA GLU A 3 -0.78 55.63 60.52
C GLU A 3 0.41 55.44 59.56
N LYS A 4 1.61 55.90 59.95
CA LYS A 4 2.85 55.76 59.17
C LYS A 4 3.36 54.32 59.13
N GLU A 5 3.19 53.57 60.21
CA GLU A 5 3.56 52.15 60.29
C GLU A 5 2.61 51.28 59.47
N ALA A 6 1.31 51.61 59.48
CA ALA A 6 0.31 50.92 58.67
C ALA A 6 0.56 51.12 57.17
N LEU A 7 0.92 52.34 56.76
CA LEU A 7 1.26 52.65 55.36
C LEU A 7 2.51 51.89 54.89
N LEU A 8 3.55 51.80 55.72
CA LEU A 8 4.77 51.05 55.42
C LEU A 8 4.52 49.54 55.34
N TRP A 9 3.64 49.00 56.19
CA TRP A 9 3.26 47.59 56.16
C TRP A 9 2.49 47.24 54.88
N VAL A 10 1.52 48.08 54.48
CA VAL A 10 0.75 47.89 53.24
C VAL A 10 1.65 48.00 52.00
N LEU A 11 2.57 48.97 51.96
CA LEU A 11 3.55 49.10 50.87
C LEU A 11 4.51 47.91 50.80
N GLY A 12 4.94 47.38 51.95
CA GLY A 12 5.77 46.17 52.03
C GLY A 12 5.06 44.93 51.50
N VAL A 13 3.78 44.75 51.86
CA VAL A 13 2.94 43.64 51.37
C VAL A 13 2.67 43.77 49.87
N LEU A 14 2.35 44.98 49.39
CA LEU A 14 2.07 45.23 47.97
C LEU A 14 3.31 45.04 47.10
N GLY A 15 4.48 45.52 47.55
CA GLY A 15 5.76 45.32 46.86
C GLY A 15 6.16 43.84 46.79
N SER A 16 5.92 43.08 47.86
CA SER A 16 6.15 41.62 47.89
C SER A 16 5.23 40.86 46.93
N LEU A 17 3.94 41.23 46.86
CA LEU A 17 2.97 40.64 45.94
C LEU A 17 3.35 40.90 44.46
N CYS A 18 3.78 42.11 44.12
CA CYS A 18 4.23 42.43 42.76
C CYS A 18 5.51 41.65 42.39
N ALA A 19 6.46 41.51 43.31
CA ALA A 19 7.68 40.73 43.08
C ALA A 19 7.39 39.22 42.91
N ALA A 20 6.43 38.69 43.68
CA ALA A 20 5.97 37.31 43.57
C ALA A 20 5.24 37.04 42.24
N ALA A 21 4.40 37.98 41.78
CA ALA A 21 3.71 37.86 40.49
C ALA A 21 4.71 37.83 39.31
N ILE A 22 5.73 38.70 39.32
CA ILE A 22 6.75 38.76 38.25
C ILE A 22 7.60 37.48 38.21
N THR A 23 7.90 36.89 39.37
CA THR A 23 8.67 35.63 39.42
C THR A 23 7.83 34.43 38.96
N ILE A 24 6.54 34.37 39.30
CA ILE A 24 5.62 33.32 38.82
C ILE A 24 5.44 33.38 37.30
N ASP A 25 5.27 34.58 36.73
CA ASP A 25 5.10 34.77 35.29
C ASP A 25 6.32 34.26 34.49
N LYS A 26 7.53 34.60 34.95
CA LYS A 26 8.78 34.08 34.33
C LYS A 26 8.91 32.57 34.41
N VAL A 27 8.49 31.95 35.51
CA VAL A 27 8.52 30.48 35.67
C VAL A 27 7.52 29.81 34.74
N LEU A 28 6.31 30.36 34.62
CA LEU A 28 5.30 29.88 33.68
C LEU A 28 5.77 29.96 32.22
N ASP A 29 6.46 31.03 31.85
CA ASP A 29 6.98 31.23 30.48
C ASP A 29 8.12 30.25 30.16
N ILE A 30 8.99 29.98 31.13
CA ILE A 30 10.03 28.94 31.05
C ILE A 30 9.38 27.57 30.88
N ILE A 31 8.40 27.21 31.72
CA ILE A 31 7.69 25.92 31.65
C ILE A 31 7.01 25.75 30.30
N HIS A 32 6.29 26.77 29.81
CA HIS A 32 5.67 26.73 28.48
C HIS A 32 6.70 26.53 27.35
N LYS A 33 7.87 27.17 27.44
CA LYS A 33 8.95 27.02 26.47
C LYS A 33 9.56 25.62 26.48
N TYR A 34 9.72 25.01 27.66
CA TYR A 34 10.18 23.63 27.79
C TYR A 34 9.14 22.63 27.28
N ILE A 35 7.85 22.82 27.59
CA ILE A 35 6.78 21.97 27.07
C ILE A 35 6.69 22.05 25.54
N LYS A 36 6.77 23.25 24.94
CA LYS A 36 6.81 23.41 23.48
C LYS A 36 8.04 22.74 22.86
N LYS A 37 9.21 22.87 23.48
CA LYS A 37 10.44 22.22 23.01
C LYS A 37 10.40 20.70 23.14
N ALA A 38 9.73 20.17 24.17
CA ALA A 38 9.55 18.73 24.35
C ALA A 38 8.51 18.16 23.36
N LYS A 39 7.48 18.94 23.01
CA LYS A 39 6.42 18.52 22.07
C LYS A 39 6.83 18.61 20.59
N ALA A 40 7.71 19.54 20.24
CA ALA A 40 8.21 19.70 18.88
C ALA A 40 8.88 18.44 18.26
N PRO A 41 9.76 17.69 18.96
CA PRO A 41 10.29 16.43 18.44
C PRO A 41 9.20 15.36 18.30
N ASP A 42 8.23 15.30 19.23
CA ASP A 42 7.10 14.36 19.14
C ASP A 42 6.21 14.67 17.92
N ASP A 43 5.91 15.94 17.67
CA ASP A 43 5.12 16.37 16.50
C ASP A 43 5.86 16.07 15.18
N ALA A 44 7.19 16.22 15.16
CA ALA A 44 8.01 15.87 13.99
C ALA A 44 8.08 14.35 13.76
N LEU A 45 8.19 13.57 14.82
CA LEU A 45 8.16 12.10 14.77
C LEU A 45 6.79 11.59 14.30
N ASN A 46 5.70 12.12 14.84
CA ASN A 46 4.34 11.77 14.42
C ASN A 46 4.12 12.04 12.93
N LYS A 47 4.58 13.18 12.41
CA LYS A 47 4.51 13.47 10.96
C LYS A 47 5.32 12.48 10.12
N ARG A 48 6.48 12.03 10.61
CA ARG A 48 7.28 11.01 9.91
C ARG A 48 6.61 9.65 9.94
N ILE A 49 5.99 9.28 11.06
CA ILE A 49 5.19 8.06 11.21
C ILE A 49 4.01 8.09 10.24
N ASP A 50 3.20 9.15 10.23
CA ASP A 50 2.07 9.31 9.30
C ASP A 50 2.51 9.19 7.83
N ALA A 51 3.67 9.78 7.48
CA ALA A 51 4.22 9.69 6.13
C ALA A 51 4.66 8.27 5.78
N ILE A 52 5.25 7.54 6.72
CA ILE A 52 5.64 6.14 6.56
C ILE A 52 4.39 5.25 6.42
N GLU A 53 3.37 5.44 7.26
CA GLU A 53 2.11 4.69 7.20
C GLU A 53 1.40 4.87 5.85
N LYS A 54 1.31 6.11 5.35
CA LYS A 54 0.75 6.37 4.01
C LYS A 54 1.52 5.66 2.90
N ARG A 55 2.85 5.67 2.97
CA ARG A 55 3.68 4.96 1.99
C ARG A 55 3.53 3.45 2.11
N LEU A 56 3.43 2.92 3.33
CA LEU A 56 3.22 1.51 3.59
C LEU A 56 1.87 1.04 3.02
N ALA A 57 0.80 1.79 3.28
CA ALA A 57 -0.53 1.51 2.73
C ALA A 57 -0.53 1.54 1.19
N ALA A 58 0.17 2.50 0.58
CA ALA A 58 0.32 2.56 -0.87
C ALA A 58 1.11 1.36 -1.41
N VAL A 59 2.20 0.96 -0.76
CA VAL A 59 3.00 -0.22 -1.14
C VAL A 59 2.19 -1.51 -1.00
N GLU A 60 1.43 -1.67 0.09
CA GLU A 60 0.58 -2.83 0.31
C GLU A 60 -0.51 -2.95 -0.77
N THR A 61 -1.13 -1.82 -1.12
CA THR A 61 -2.12 -1.75 -2.21
C THR A 61 -1.50 -2.14 -3.55
N VAL A 62 -0.32 -1.60 -3.88
CA VAL A 62 0.38 -1.94 -5.14
C VAL A 62 0.81 -3.41 -5.15
N SER A 63 1.31 -3.93 -4.02
CA SER A 63 1.71 -5.32 -3.88
C SER A 63 0.55 -6.29 -4.11
N THR A 64 -0.62 -6.01 -3.52
CA THR A 64 -1.82 -6.84 -3.72
C THR A 64 -2.32 -6.78 -5.17
N GLN A 65 -2.26 -5.61 -5.81
CA GLN A 65 -2.57 -5.46 -7.24
C GLN A 65 -1.60 -6.26 -8.12
N HIS A 66 -0.30 -6.22 -7.85
CA HIS A 66 0.69 -7.02 -8.56
C HIS A 66 0.47 -8.51 -8.36
N ALA A 67 0.22 -8.97 -7.13
CA ALA A 67 -0.09 -10.39 -6.87
C ALA A 67 -1.33 -10.86 -7.64
N ALA A 68 -2.36 -10.02 -7.76
CA ALA A 68 -3.54 -10.32 -8.56
C ALA A 68 -3.24 -10.35 -10.06
N ALA A 69 -2.41 -9.42 -10.56
CA ALA A 69 -1.96 -9.42 -11.94
C ALA A 69 -1.15 -10.67 -12.29
N LEU A 70 -0.16 -11.03 -11.47
CA LEU A 70 0.64 -12.24 -11.67
C LEU A 70 -0.23 -13.50 -11.67
N ARG A 71 -1.25 -13.59 -10.80
CA ARG A 71 -2.19 -14.71 -10.82
C ARG A 71 -2.95 -14.80 -12.14
N ARG A 72 -3.45 -13.68 -12.67
CA ARG A 72 -4.11 -13.65 -13.98
C ARG A 72 -3.16 -14.03 -15.10
N ASP A 73 -1.93 -13.55 -15.06
CA ASP A 73 -0.92 -13.85 -16.06
C ASP A 73 -0.54 -15.34 -16.03
N MET A 74 -0.42 -15.94 -14.84
CA MET A 74 -0.19 -17.38 -14.69
C MET A 74 -1.31 -18.21 -15.32
N THR A 75 -2.57 -17.86 -15.06
CA THR A 75 -3.72 -18.53 -15.70
C THR A 75 -3.74 -18.34 -17.22
N ARG A 76 -3.27 -17.19 -17.72
CA ARG A 76 -3.11 -16.97 -19.17
C ARG A 76 -1.99 -17.84 -19.75
N PHE A 77 -0.88 -18.00 -19.05
CA PHE A 77 0.21 -18.88 -19.49
C PHE A 77 -0.23 -20.34 -19.57
N ASP A 78 -1.00 -20.84 -18.59
CA ASP A 78 -1.58 -22.18 -18.66
C ASP A 78 -2.45 -22.36 -19.92
N GLY A 79 -3.20 -21.32 -20.31
CA GLY A 79 -3.98 -21.31 -21.54
C GLY A 79 -3.12 -21.36 -22.81
N ILE A 80 -2.05 -20.55 -22.85
CA ILE A 80 -1.09 -20.49 -23.96
C ILE A 80 -0.33 -21.81 -24.11
N ASP A 81 0.07 -22.45 -23.02
CA ASP A 81 0.76 -23.74 -23.06
C ASP A 81 -0.10 -24.83 -23.70
N GLU A 82 -1.41 -24.82 -23.43
CA GLU A 82 -2.35 -25.74 -24.07
C GLU A 82 -2.54 -25.41 -25.57
N GLU A 83 -2.64 -24.13 -25.94
CA GLU A 83 -2.66 -23.72 -27.37
C GLU A 83 -1.41 -24.21 -28.11
N MET A 84 -0.23 -23.99 -27.51
CA MET A 84 1.04 -24.42 -28.09
C MET A 84 1.13 -25.93 -28.21
N ARG A 85 0.64 -26.69 -27.23
CA ARG A 85 0.57 -28.15 -27.30
C ARG A 85 -0.28 -28.60 -28.49
N LEU A 86 -1.46 -28.01 -28.69
CA LEU A 86 -2.35 -28.35 -29.80
C LEU A 86 -1.73 -28.00 -31.16
N VAL A 87 -1.09 -26.84 -31.26
CA VAL A 87 -0.37 -26.42 -32.49
C VAL A 87 0.78 -27.38 -32.80
N LEU A 88 1.62 -27.72 -31.83
CA LEU A 88 2.75 -28.63 -32.02
C LEU A 88 2.30 -30.02 -32.47
N VAL A 89 1.26 -30.58 -31.84
CA VAL A 89 0.68 -31.87 -32.24
C VAL A 89 0.08 -31.79 -33.65
N GLY A 90 -0.60 -30.68 -33.98
CA GLY A 90 -1.12 -30.45 -35.34
C GLY A 90 -0.01 -30.40 -36.40
N VAL A 91 1.06 -29.67 -36.13
CA VAL A 91 2.23 -29.57 -37.02
C VAL A 91 2.92 -30.93 -37.17
N GLN A 92 3.07 -31.69 -36.08
CA GLN A 92 3.62 -33.04 -36.13
C GLN A 92 2.79 -33.94 -37.04
N ASN A 93 1.47 -33.96 -36.87
CA ASN A 93 0.60 -34.79 -37.71
C ASN A 93 0.64 -34.38 -39.19
N LEU A 94 0.79 -33.07 -39.47
CA LEU A 94 0.99 -32.57 -40.83
C LEU A 94 2.32 -33.03 -41.43
N LEU A 95 3.41 -32.95 -40.65
CA LEU A 95 4.73 -33.44 -41.07
C LEU A 95 4.68 -34.94 -41.35
N ASP A 96 4.06 -35.72 -40.47
CA ASP A 96 3.89 -37.16 -40.66
C ASP A 96 3.09 -37.47 -41.94
N ALA A 97 2.00 -36.73 -42.21
CA ALA A 97 1.23 -36.88 -43.44
C ALA A 97 2.05 -36.56 -44.70
N GLN A 98 2.91 -35.54 -44.65
CA GLN A 98 3.76 -35.14 -45.77
C GLN A 98 4.90 -36.14 -46.01
N LEU A 99 5.46 -36.71 -44.94
CA LEU A 99 6.56 -37.67 -45.01
C LEU A 99 6.10 -39.09 -45.40
N SER A 100 5.01 -39.56 -44.80
CA SER A 100 4.48 -40.91 -45.05
C SER A 100 3.51 -40.97 -46.24
N GLY A 101 3.03 -39.83 -46.72
CA GLY A 101 1.95 -39.72 -47.69
C GLY A 101 0.56 -40.08 -47.13
N ASN A 102 0.46 -40.43 -45.85
CA ASN A 102 -0.79 -40.83 -45.20
C ASN A 102 -0.73 -40.67 -43.67
N ASN A 103 -1.48 -39.71 -43.12
CA ASN A 103 -1.77 -39.62 -41.69
C ASN A 103 -3.16 -39.00 -41.46
N ARG A 104 -4.16 -39.50 -42.19
CA ARG A 104 -5.52 -38.94 -42.15
C ARG A 104 -6.13 -39.01 -40.74
N GLU A 105 -5.86 -40.08 -40.01
CA GLU A 105 -6.37 -40.29 -38.65
C GLU A 105 -5.79 -39.26 -37.67
N GLY A 106 -4.46 -39.08 -37.66
CA GLY A 106 -3.81 -38.07 -36.82
C GLY A 106 -4.30 -36.65 -37.14
N MET A 107 -4.44 -36.32 -38.43
CA MET A 107 -5.00 -35.04 -38.86
C MET A 107 -6.46 -34.84 -38.43
N GLN A 108 -7.30 -35.88 -38.48
CA GLN A 108 -8.70 -35.80 -38.01
C GLN A 108 -8.77 -35.59 -36.50
N LYS A 109 -7.91 -36.27 -35.74
CA LYS A 109 -7.80 -36.09 -34.30
C LYS A 109 -7.35 -34.67 -33.94
N SER A 110 -6.28 -34.17 -34.54
CA SER A 110 -5.83 -32.78 -34.35
C SER A 110 -6.92 -31.77 -34.66
N LYS A 111 -7.67 -31.96 -35.76
CA LYS A 111 -8.81 -31.11 -36.10
C LYS A 111 -9.90 -31.13 -35.01
N SER A 112 -10.23 -32.31 -34.50
CA SER A 112 -11.22 -32.46 -33.44
C SER A 112 -10.78 -31.80 -32.14
N ASP A 113 -9.52 -32.00 -31.73
CA ASP A 113 -8.96 -31.44 -30.49
C ASP A 113 -8.89 -29.92 -30.55
N ILE A 114 -8.47 -29.35 -31.68
CA ILE A 114 -8.48 -27.89 -31.92
C ILE A 114 -9.91 -27.34 -31.87
N ASN A 115 -10.87 -27.99 -32.55
CA ASN A 115 -12.26 -27.53 -32.53
C ASN A 115 -12.85 -27.57 -31.10
N ASN A 116 -12.55 -28.62 -30.33
CA ASN A 116 -12.99 -28.72 -28.94
C ASN A 116 -12.37 -27.62 -28.07
N TYR A 117 -11.07 -27.34 -28.26
CA TYR A 117 -10.41 -26.22 -27.59
C TYR A 117 -11.08 -24.88 -27.92
N LEU A 118 -11.37 -24.61 -29.19
CA LEU A 118 -12.04 -23.38 -29.61
C LEU A 118 -13.46 -23.27 -29.05
N LEU A 119 -14.22 -24.37 -29.04
CA LEU A 119 -15.56 -24.41 -28.43
C LEU A 119 -15.50 -24.13 -26.92
N LYS A 120 -14.54 -24.73 -26.21
CA LYS A 120 -14.29 -24.46 -24.78
C LYS A 120 -13.82 -23.03 -24.53
N GLY A 121 -12.96 -22.50 -25.40
CA GLY A 121 -12.50 -21.12 -25.36
C GLY A 121 -13.66 -20.13 -25.49
N VAL A 122 -14.61 -20.36 -26.41
CA VAL A 122 -15.83 -19.54 -26.54
C VAL A 122 -16.67 -19.53 -25.25
N THR A 123 -16.72 -20.64 -24.50
CA THR A 123 -17.44 -20.70 -23.21
C THR A 123 -16.66 -20.10 -22.03
N ASN A 124 -15.32 -20.14 -22.05
CA ASN A 124 -14.47 -19.66 -20.96
C ASN A 124 -14.07 -18.18 -21.10
N HIS A 125 -13.92 -17.67 -22.33
CA HIS A 125 -13.53 -16.27 -22.58
C HIS A 125 -14.70 -15.28 -22.53
N GLY A 126 -15.95 -15.76 -22.60
CA GLY A 126 -17.17 -14.96 -22.40
C GLY A 126 -17.56 -14.77 -20.93
N SER A 127 -16.92 -15.51 -20.01
CA SER A 127 -17.21 -15.49 -18.57
C SER A 127 -16.12 -14.73 -17.83
N ASN A 128 -16.03 -13.43 -18.08
CA ASN A 128 -15.24 -12.54 -17.23
C ASN A 128 -16.18 -11.98 -16.14
N PRO A 129 -15.93 -12.21 -14.83
CA PRO A 129 -16.55 -11.41 -13.77
C PRO A 129 -16.04 -9.96 -13.80
#